data_AF-A0A2T0FL35-F1
#
_entry.id   AF-A0A2T0FL35-F1
#
_cell.length_a   1.000
_cell.length_b   1.000
_cell.length_c   1.000
_cell.angle_alpha   90.00
_cell.angle_beta   90.00
_cell.angle_gamma   90.00
#
_symmetry.space_group_name_H-M   'P 1'
#
loop_
_entity.id
_entity.type
_entity.pdbx_description
1 polymer ?
#
loop_
_entity_poly.entity_id
_entity_poly.type
_entity_poly.pdbx_seq_one_letter_code
_entity_poly.pdbx_strand_id
1 'polypeptide(L)'
;MRGYMDYLEESFLQKCGWDIQSSYANIVVASRNILDFDVPSGASLNLTSKASEPSISSWTLSNMDSIKGSMAYMYTSKNLRLEPSRDIDLEKLVQCFRQASMRVAEPQPGNNPRKGLLLYGRMFLPGQSLEAMAISKFTASSQLITKWIVDPRLIQPVVATFNWQTQSTNKSTREFIYSTHENLLGFRTLYNVAEWTNEGESQFPSKLAAGLEVYFAASKKSPGISIASRVFLKILIQFLFLRFRLDIGL
;
A
#
# COMPACT_ATOMS: atom_id res chain seq x y z
N MET A 1 -3.49 -0.42 12.23
CA MET A 1 -4.57 0.30 11.52
C MET A 1 -3.93 1.06 10.37
N ARG A 2 -4.32 0.79 9.12
CA ARG A 2 -3.78 1.54 7.97
C ARG A 2 -4.07 3.02 8.13
N GLY A 3 -3.05 3.86 7.95
CA GLY A 3 -3.23 5.31 7.95
C GLY A 3 -4.14 5.74 6.80
N TYR A 4 -4.88 6.83 6.98
CA TYR A 4 -5.72 7.40 5.91
C TYR A 4 -4.91 7.72 4.65
N MET A 5 -3.68 8.21 4.81
CA MET A 5 -2.78 8.51 3.69
C MET A 5 -2.39 7.24 2.90
N ASP A 6 -2.07 6.14 3.58
CA ASP A 6 -1.71 4.86 2.94
C ASP A 6 -2.90 4.28 2.17
N TYR A 7 -4.11 4.40 2.72
CA TYR A 7 -5.34 3.99 2.05
C TYR A 7 -5.60 4.79 0.76
N LEU A 8 -5.38 6.11 0.79
CA LEU A 8 -5.50 6.96 -0.39
C LEU A 8 -4.46 6.64 -1.46
N GLU A 9 -3.21 6.41 -1.05
CA GLU A 9 -2.13 5.97 -1.93
C GLU A 9 -2.51 4.67 -2.65
N GLU A 10 -2.89 3.63 -1.91
CA GLU A 10 -3.26 2.33 -2.47
C GLU A 10 -4.45 2.42 -3.43
N SER A 11 -5.50 3.15 -3.03
CA SER A 11 -6.70 3.34 -3.84
C SER A 11 -6.38 4.07 -5.16
N PHE A 12 -5.49 5.07 -5.11
CA PHE A 12 -5.04 5.79 -6.29
C PHE A 12 -4.17 4.95 -7.21
N LEU A 13 -3.22 4.21 -6.65
CA LEU A 13 -2.35 3.30 -7.39
C LEU A 13 -3.16 2.20 -8.09
N GLN A 14 -4.13 1.61 -7.39
CA GLN A 14 -5.04 0.61 -7.94
C GLN A 14 -5.85 1.18 -9.12
N LYS A 15 -6.39 2.40 -8.98
CA LYS A 15 -7.12 3.09 -10.08
C LYS A 15 -6.22 3.46 -11.25
N CYS A 16 -4.93 3.69 -11.01
CA CYS A 16 -3.95 3.94 -12.06
C CYS A 16 -3.43 2.66 -12.73
N GLY A 17 -3.91 1.48 -12.33
CA GLY A 17 -3.44 0.18 -12.82
C GLY A 17 -1.99 -0.12 -12.42
N TRP A 18 -1.51 0.46 -11.31
CA TRP A 18 -0.19 0.17 -10.78
C TRP A 18 -0.24 -1.12 -9.96
N ASP A 19 0.71 -2.02 -10.16
CA ASP A 19 0.79 -3.24 -9.36
C ASP A 19 1.53 -2.95 -8.06
N ILE A 20 0.76 -2.80 -6.99
CA ILE A 20 1.27 -2.53 -5.65
C ILE A 20 1.96 -3.78 -5.08
N GLN A 21 1.53 -4.97 -5.49
CA GLN A 21 1.98 -6.23 -4.91
C GLN A 21 3.32 -6.69 -5.48
N SER A 22 3.72 -6.16 -6.63
CA SER A 22 5.06 -6.36 -7.21
C SER A 22 6.12 -5.43 -6.61
N SER A 23 5.82 -4.64 -5.58
CA SER A 23 6.82 -3.85 -4.84
C SER A 23 7.52 -4.68 -3.78
N TYR A 24 8.83 -4.46 -3.60
CA TYR A 24 9.61 -5.08 -2.52
C TYR A 24 9.06 -4.75 -1.13
N ALA A 25 8.56 -3.53 -0.93
CA ALA A 25 7.95 -3.12 0.34
C ALA A 25 6.80 -4.04 0.78
N ASN A 26 6.11 -4.62 -0.20
CA ASN A 26 4.97 -5.50 0.02
C ASN A 26 5.33 -6.98 0.04
N ILE A 27 6.62 -7.37 0.08
CA ILE A 27 7.05 -8.78 0.05
C ILE A 27 6.72 -9.58 1.33
N VAL A 28 6.45 -8.90 2.44
CA VAL A 28 6.02 -9.51 3.72
C VAL A 28 4.64 -9.02 4.19
N VAL A 29 3.84 -8.40 3.31
CA VAL A 29 2.51 -7.85 3.67
C VAL A 29 1.60 -8.85 4.35
N ALA A 30 1.57 -10.10 3.88
CA ALA A 30 0.72 -11.15 4.46
C ALA A 30 1.03 -11.39 5.94
N SER A 31 2.31 -11.60 6.28
CA SER A 31 2.74 -11.84 7.66
C SER A 31 2.51 -10.60 8.52
N ARG A 32 2.84 -9.40 8.02
CA ARG A 32 2.65 -8.13 8.74
C ARG A 32 1.18 -7.87 9.07
N ASN A 33 0.28 -8.12 8.12
CA ASN A 33 -1.15 -7.93 8.32
C ASN A 33 -1.73 -8.85 9.41
N ILE A 34 -1.20 -10.07 9.57
CA ILE A 34 -1.67 -11.06 10.55
C ILE A 34 -1.05 -10.82 11.93
N LEU A 35 0.24 -10.47 11.98
CA LEU A 35 1.01 -10.39 13.21
C LEU A 35 0.99 -8.98 13.82
N ASP A 36 1.06 -7.95 13.00
CA ASP A 36 1.26 -6.55 13.42
C ASP A 36 -0.02 -5.73 13.18
N PHE A 37 -1.12 -6.11 13.84
CA PHE A 37 -2.35 -5.32 13.81
C PHE A 37 -2.44 -4.38 15.02
N ASP A 38 -2.59 -3.08 14.75
CA ASP A 38 -2.87 -2.14 15.85
C ASP A 38 -4.28 -2.38 16.39
N VAL A 39 -4.37 -2.60 17.70
CA VAL A 39 -5.64 -2.62 18.41
C VAL A 39 -6.07 -1.17 18.66
N PRO A 40 -7.27 -0.76 18.21
CA PRO A 40 -7.75 0.59 18.46
C PRO A 40 -7.96 0.78 19.97
N SER A 41 -7.28 1.77 20.54
CA SER A 41 -7.33 2.09 21.98
C SER A 41 -8.28 3.23 22.34
N GLY A 42 -9.13 3.68 21.40
CA GLY A 42 -10.07 4.79 21.64
C GLY A 42 -11.08 5.01 20.52
N ALA A 43 -11.89 6.06 20.66
CA ALA A 43 -12.89 6.45 19.68
C ALA A 43 -12.33 7.51 18.71
N SER A 44 -12.56 7.32 17.42
CA SER A 44 -12.27 8.31 16.38
C SER A 44 -13.49 8.51 15.48
N LEU A 45 -13.77 9.76 15.17
CA LEU A 45 -14.86 10.20 14.31
C LEU A 45 -14.23 10.85 13.08
N ASN A 46 -14.60 10.37 11.89
CA ASN A 46 -14.11 10.87 10.62
C ASN A 46 -15.29 11.46 9.82
N LEU A 47 -15.22 12.74 9.49
CA LEU A 47 -16.19 13.43 8.65
C LEU A 47 -15.51 13.80 7.33
N THR A 48 -15.91 13.14 6.25
CA THR A 48 -15.38 13.43 4.91
C THR A 48 -16.46 14.12 4.09
N SER A 49 -16.09 15.26 3.48
CA SER A 49 -16.96 16.05 2.61
C SER A 49 -16.31 16.21 1.24
N LYS A 50 -17.11 16.08 0.18
CA LYS A 50 -16.68 16.28 -1.20
C LYS A 50 -17.06 17.69 -1.61
N ALA A 51 -16.11 18.63 -1.51
CA ALA A 51 -16.35 20.05 -1.78
C ALA A 51 -16.62 20.32 -3.28
N SER A 52 -15.85 19.68 -4.17
CA SER A 52 -16.05 19.74 -5.63
C SER A 52 -15.39 18.53 -6.29
N GLU A 53 -15.75 18.19 -7.53
CA GLU A 53 -14.87 17.32 -8.32
C GLU A 53 -13.73 18.17 -8.87
N PRO A 54 -12.44 17.91 -8.54
CA PRO A 54 -11.85 16.71 -7.91
C PRO A 54 -11.33 16.87 -6.45
N SER A 55 -11.80 17.87 -5.71
CA SER A 55 -11.30 18.22 -4.37
C SER A 55 -12.15 17.63 -3.23
N ILE A 56 -11.48 16.96 -2.29
CA ILE A 56 -12.11 16.31 -1.12
C ILE A 56 -11.48 16.85 0.17
N SER A 57 -12.32 17.14 1.17
CA SER A 57 -11.88 17.54 2.52
C SER A 57 -12.30 16.50 3.56
N SER A 58 -11.45 16.25 4.55
CA SER A 58 -11.75 15.31 5.63
C SER A 58 -11.35 15.88 6.99
N TRP A 59 -12.17 15.63 8.00
CA TRP A 59 -11.97 16.06 9.37
C TRP A 59 -11.98 14.85 10.28
N THR A 60 -10.89 14.60 10.98
CA THR A 60 -10.81 13.54 11.97
C THR A 60 -10.75 14.13 13.36
N LEU A 61 -11.62 13.68 14.24
CA LEU A 61 -11.60 13.99 15.66
C LEU A 61 -11.39 12.68 16.43
N SER A 62 -10.35 12.60 17.25
CA SER A 62 -10.11 11.45 18.11
C SER A 62 -10.00 11.86 19.56
N ASN A 63 -10.53 11.00 20.44
CA ASN A 63 -10.46 11.17 21.88
C ASN A 63 -9.57 10.07 22.46
N MET A 64 -8.26 10.36 22.55
CA MET A 64 -7.26 9.48 23.15
C MET A 64 -6.37 10.36 24.05
N ASP A 65 -6.72 10.42 25.34
CA ASP A 65 -6.19 11.27 26.42
C ASP A 65 -6.30 12.80 26.22
N SER A 66 -6.42 13.26 24.98
CA SER A 66 -6.64 14.66 24.59
C SER A 66 -7.45 14.70 23.29
N ILE A 67 -8.25 15.77 23.11
CA ILE A 67 -8.98 15.99 21.86
C ILE A 67 -7.95 16.34 20.78
N LYS A 68 -7.73 15.39 19.87
CA LYS A 68 -6.86 15.58 18.70
C LYS A 68 -7.73 15.74 17.46
N GLY A 69 -7.47 16.79 16.71
CA GLY A 69 -8.13 17.08 15.45
C GLY A 69 -7.15 16.93 14.29
N SER A 70 -7.66 16.60 13.10
CA SER A 70 -6.90 16.82 11.87
C SER A 70 -7.83 17.23 10.73
N MET A 71 -7.32 18.10 9.87
CA MET A 71 -8.00 18.55 8.66
C MET A 71 -7.15 18.13 7.46
N ALA A 72 -7.73 17.34 6.57
CA ALA A 72 -7.11 16.87 5.36
C ALA A 72 -7.77 17.48 4.12
N TYR A 73 -6.96 17.76 3.10
CA TYR A 73 -7.35 18.19 1.78
C TYR A 73 -6.71 17.26 0.75
N MET A 74 -7.50 16.86 -0.25
CA MET A 74 -7.06 16.01 -1.33
C MET A 74 -7.55 16.57 -2.66
N TYR A 75 -6.67 16.51 -3.66
CA TYR A 75 -6.97 16.79 -5.06
C TYR A 75 -6.50 15.61 -5.90
N THR A 76 -7.34 15.13 -6.84
CA THR A 76 -6.98 13.99 -7.68
C THR A 76 -7.38 14.18 -9.13
N SER A 77 -6.48 13.94 -10.07
CA SER A 77 -6.84 14.00 -11.50
C SER A 77 -7.68 12.79 -11.96
N LYS A 78 -7.90 11.81 -11.08
CA LYS A 78 -8.60 10.56 -11.35
C LYS A 78 -9.84 10.48 -10.48
N ASN A 79 -10.96 9.99 -11.02
CA ASN A 79 -12.16 9.80 -10.21
C ASN A 79 -11.93 8.67 -9.19
N LEU A 80 -11.52 9.05 -7.98
CA LEU A 80 -11.46 8.18 -6.81
C LEU A 80 -12.88 8.09 -6.25
N ARG A 81 -13.57 6.99 -6.55
CA ARG A 81 -14.80 6.64 -5.83
C ARG A 81 -14.41 6.19 -4.43
N LEU A 82 -14.38 7.13 -3.49
CA LEU A 82 -14.35 6.82 -2.07
C LEU A 82 -15.75 6.35 -1.70
N GLU A 83 -15.90 5.07 -1.35
CA GLU A 83 -17.17 4.50 -0.94
C GLU A 83 -17.62 5.15 0.39
N PRO A 84 -18.91 5.49 0.54
CA PRO A 84 -19.41 6.05 1.79
C PRO A 84 -19.31 5.02 2.90
N SER A 85 -19.09 5.45 4.15
CA SER A 85 -18.88 4.55 5.31
C SER A 85 -19.98 3.51 5.53
N ARG A 86 -21.17 3.73 4.98
CA ARG A 86 -22.32 2.81 5.03
C ARG A 86 -22.15 1.58 4.13
N ASP A 87 -21.45 1.72 3.01
CA ASP A 87 -21.38 0.71 1.95
C ASP A 87 -19.99 0.06 1.84
N ILE A 88 -19.08 0.34 2.78
CA ILE A 88 -17.73 -0.26 2.79
C ILE A 88 -17.81 -1.66 3.41
N ASP A 89 -17.51 -2.67 2.59
CA ASP A 89 -17.29 -4.02 3.10
C ASP A 89 -16.14 -4.04 4.12
N LEU A 90 -16.40 -4.62 5.30
CA LEU A 90 -15.40 -4.73 6.35
C LEU A 90 -14.15 -5.48 5.88
N GLU A 91 -14.31 -6.43 4.95
CA GLU A 91 -13.21 -7.16 4.31
C GLU A 91 -12.24 -6.26 3.52
N LYS A 92 -12.67 -5.05 3.11
CA LYS A 92 -11.80 -4.03 2.52
C LYS A 92 -11.03 -3.23 3.56
N LEU A 93 -11.57 -3.12 4.78
CA LEU A 93 -10.97 -2.38 5.89
C LEU A 93 -10.05 -3.25 6.74
N VAL A 94 -10.37 -4.54 6.88
CA VAL A 94 -9.58 -5.49 7.65
C VAL A 94 -8.38 -5.92 6.82
N GLN A 95 -7.19 -5.78 7.41
CA GLN A 95 -5.94 -6.31 6.89
C GLN A 95 -5.93 -7.84 7.03
N CYS A 96 -6.73 -8.54 6.25
CA CYS A 96 -6.68 -9.98 6.16
C CYS A 96 -5.60 -10.42 5.13
N PHE A 97 -5.32 -11.72 5.10
CA PHE A 97 -4.49 -12.31 4.05
C PHE A 97 -5.14 -12.05 2.69
N ARG A 98 -4.53 -11.18 1.88
CA ARG A 98 -4.89 -10.99 0.47
C ARG A 98 -3.81 -11.61 -0.39
N GLN A 99 -4.21 -12.53 -1.25
CA GLN A 99 -3.30 -13.10 -2.24
C GLN A 99 -2.84 -12.02 -3.21
N ALA A 100 -1.56 -12.10 -3.58
CA ALA A 100 -1.02 -11.20 -4.57
C ALA A 100 -1.54 -11.55 -5.98
N SER A 101 -2.67 -10.99 -6.40
CA SER A 101 -3.09 -11.04 -7.80
C SER A 101 -2.24 -10.08 -8.64
N MET A 102 -1.21 -10.59 -9.31
CA MET A 102 -0.42 -9.84 -10.33
C MET A 102 -1.24 -9.49 -11.59
N ARG A 103 -2.56 -9.67 -11.58
CA ARG A 103 -3.41 -9.18 -12.65
C ARG A 103 -3.48 -7.67 -12.50
N VAL A 104 -2.73 -6.97 -13.36
CA VAL A 104 -2.92 -5.54 -13.62
C VAL A 104 -4.42 -5.32 -13.78
N ALA A 105 -5.02 -4.56 -12.86
CA ALA A 105 -6.44 -4.24 -12.96
C ALA A 105 -6.69 -3.68 -14.36
N GLU A 106 -7.59 -4.33 -15.11
CA GLU A 106 -7.90 -3.90 -16.47
C GLU A 106 -8.26 -2.40 -16.43
N PRO A 107 -7.62 -1.58 -17.29
CA PRO A 107 -7.83 -0.15 -17.26
C PRO A 107 -9.32 0.14 -17.50
N GLN A 108 -9.98 0.76 -16.52
CA GLN A 108 -11.38 1.12 -16.66
C GLN A 108 -11.56 2.01 -17.91
N PRO A 109 -12.55 1.72 -18.77
CA PRO A 109 -12.75 2.45 -20.03
C PRO A 109 -12.97 3.94 -19.73
N GLY A 110 -12.19 4.80 -20.40
CA GLY A 110 -12.25 6.26 -20.26
C GLY A 110 -11.15 6.89 -19.40
N ASN A 111 -10.32 6.09 -18.71
CA ASN A 111 -9.28 6.63 -17.83
C ASN A 111 -7.89 6.47 -18.46
N ASN A 112 -7.28 7.57 -18.95
CA ASN A 112 -5.96 7.53 -19.58
C ASN A 112 -4.90 6.97 -18.60
N PRO A 113 -4.37 5.74 -18.77
CA PRO A 113 -3.53 5.08 -17.75
C PRO A 113 -2.13 5.69 -17.65
N ARG A 114 -1.80 6.62 -18.56
CA ARG A 114 -0.47 7.20 -18.75
C ARG A 114 -0.17 8.40 -17.86
N LYS A 115 -1.20 9.08 -17.33
CA LYS A 115 -1.04 10.30 -16.53
C LYS A 115 -2.01 10.30 -15.35
N GLY A 116 -1.51 10.66 -14.19
CA GLY A 116 -2.29 10.77 -12.96
C GLY A 116 -1.56 11.65 -11.95
N LEU A 117 -2.31 12.48 -11.23
CA LEU A 117 -1.82 13.33 -10.16
C LEU A 117 -2.71 13.16 -8.93
N LEU A 118 -2.11 12.86 -7.79
CA LEU A 118 -2.75 12.91 -6.48
C LEU A 118 -1.97 13.92 -5.63
N LEU A 119 -2.66 14.91 -5.08
CA LEU A 119 -2.13 15.81 -4.07
C LEU A 119 -2.95 15.60 -2.79
N TYR A 120 -2.26 15.45 -1.68
CA TYR A 120 -2.84 15.24 -0.38
C TYR A 120 -2.07 16.08 0.65
N GLY A 121 -2.78 16.72 1.55
CA GLY A 121 -2.20 17.44 2.69
C GLY A 121 -3.10 17.29 3.90
N ARG A 122 -2.53 17.06 5.08
CA ARG A 122 -3.26 16.98 6.34
C ARG A 122 -2.53 17.72 7.44
N MET A 123 -3.25 18.59 8.13
CA MET A 123 -2.78 19.37 9.27
C MET A 123 -3.36 18.78 10.55
N PHE A 124 -2.53 18.58 11.56
CA PHE A 124 -2.94 18.10 12.89
C PHE A 124 -3.05 19.27 13.87
N LEU A 125 -4.15 19.28 14.63
CA LEU A 125 -4.50 20.30 15.61
C LEU A 125 -4.60 19.64 16.99
N PRO A 126 -4.08 20.27 18.07
CA PRO A 126 -3.45 21.60 18.13
C PRO A 126 -1.96 21.63 17.77
N GLY A 127 -1.34 20.48 17.49
CA GLY A 127 0.12 20.34 17.35
C GLY A 127 0.78 21.05 16.16
N GLN A 128 0.00 21.63 15.24
CA GLN A 128 0.44 22.33 14.03
C GLN A 128 1.39 21.52 13.13
N SER A 129 1.42 20.20 13.27
CA SER A 129 2.17 19.34 12.37
C SER A 129 1.41 19.18 11.05
N LEU A 130 2.16 19.07 9.96
CA LEU A 130 1.63 18.97 8.61
C LEU A 130 2.24 17.74 7.94
N GLU A 131 1.40 16.90 7.36
CA GLU A 131 1.83 15.88 6.41
C GLU A 131 1.32 16.25 5.02
N ALA A 132 2.10 15.94 3.99
CA ALA A 132 1.70 16.11 2.62
C ALA A 132 2.24 14.96 1.77
N MET A 133 1.50 14.62 0.73
CA MET A 133 1.88 13.59 -0.22
C MET A 133 1.48 14.05 -1.62
N ALA A 134 2.40 13.96 -2.57
CA ALA A 134 2.11 14.14 -3.98
C ALA A 134 2.57 12.92 -4.78
N ILE A 135 1.65 12.32 -5.54
CA ILE A 135 1.92 11.20 -6.45
C ILE A 135 1.72 11.70 -7.87
N SER A 136 2.79 11.64 -8.67
CA SER A 136 2.77 12.00 -10.07
C SER A 136 3.14 10.79 -10.91
N LYS A 137 2.21 10.33 -11.73
CA LYS A 137 2.46 9.28 -12.74
C LYS A 137 2.80 9.96 -14.06
N PHE A 138 4.07 9.88 -14.46
CA PHE A 138 4.58 10.49 -15.69
C PHE A 138 4.35 9.61 -16.92
N THR A 139 4.52 8.30 -16.75
CA THR A 139 4.45 7.28 -17.81
C THR A 139 3.63 6.08 -17.32
N ALA A 140 3.19 5.20 -18.22
CA ALA A 140 2.51 3.96 -17.85
C ALA A 140 3.33 3.09 -16.86
N SER A 141 4.67 3.14 -16.96
CA SER A 141 5.63 2.34 -16.21
C SER A 141 6.43 3.11 -15.15
N SER A 142 6.22 4.41 -14.98
CA SER A 142 7.02 5.22 -14.05
C SER A 142 6.17 6.22 -13.29
N GLN A 143 6.38 6.25 -11.97
CA GLN A 143 5.72 7.15 -11.04
C GLN A 143 6.70 7.70 -10.01
N LEU A 144 6.38 8.89 -9.51
CA LEU A 144 7.11 9.54 -8.43
C LEU A 144 6.13 9.81 -7.28
N ILE A 145 6.46 9.29 -6.11
CA ILE A 145 5.76 9.55 -4.86
C ILE A 145 6.66 10.44 -4.01
N THR A 146 6.13 11.58 -3.60
CA THR A 146 6.80 12.51 -2.70
C THR A 146 5.97 12.64 -1.44
N LYS A 147 6.63 12.52 -0.29
CA LYS A 147 6.02 12.61 1.04
C LYS A 147 6.78 13.66 1.83
N TRP A 148 6.05 14.54 2.49
CA TRP A 148 6.61 15.59 3.33
C TRP A 148 5.93 15.55 4.69
N ILE A 149 6.73 15.67 5.72
CA ILE A 149 6.26 15.80 7.10
C ILE A 149 6.97 17.00 7.69
N VAL A 150 6.17 17.92 8.22
CA VAL A 150 6.63 19.09 8.96
C VAL A 150 6.11 18.96 10.38
N ASP A 151 7.01 18.84 11.35
CA ASP A 151 6.65 18.86 12.77
C ASP A 151 7.59 19.83 13.50
N PRO A 152 7.07 20.98 14.00
CA PRO A 152 7.88 21.99 14.66
C PRO A 152 8.50 21.51 15.98
N ARG A 153 8.05 20.37 16.52
CA ARG A 153 8.54 19.82 17.79
C ARG A 153 9.78 18.93 17.60
N LEU A 154 10.14 18.59 16.36
CA LEU A 154 11.29 17.75 16.04
C LEU A 154 12.55 18.61 15.82
N ILE A 155 13.72 18.01 16.10
CA ILE A 155 15.04 18.65 15.88
C ILE A 155 15.24 18.99 14.41
N GLN A 156 14.82 18.09 13.51
CA GLN A 156 14.70 18.36 12.08
C GLN A 156 13.22 18.59 11.77
N PRO A 157 12.78 19.85 11.64
CA PRO A 157 11.38 20.18 11.57
C PRO A 157 10.74 19.76 10.23
N VAL A 158 11.54 19.50 9.20
CA VAL A 158 11.07 19.14 7.87
C VAL A 158 11.79 17.87 7.40
N VAL A 159 10.99 16.85 7.08
CA VAL A 159 11.46 15.61 6.46
C VAL A 159 10.74 15.43 5.13
N ALA A 160 11.52 15.28 4.06
CA ALA A 160 11.03 15.00 2.72
C ALA A 160 11.54 13.65 2.25
N THR A 161 10.66 12.83 1.68
CA THR A 161 11.01 11.55 1.06
C THR A 161 10.51 11.52 -0.37
N PHE A 162 11.41 11.17 -1.28
CA PHE A 162 11.17 11.00 -2.70
C PHE A 162 11.31 9.51 -3.01
N ASN A 163 10.31 8.93 -3.65
CA ASN A 163 10.31 7.55 -4.08
C ASN A 163 9.96 7.49 -5.56
N TRP A 164 10.98 7.25 -6.38
CA TRP A 164 10.84 7.04 -7.81
C TRP A 164 10.68 5.55 -8.08
N GLN A 165 9.52 5.16 -8.60
CA GLN A 165 9.20 3.76 -8.88
C GLN A 165 9.08 3.56 -10.39
N THR A 166 9.71 2.50 -10.87
CA THR A 166 9.64 2.06 -12.26
C THR A 166 9.27 0.59 -12.31
N GLN A 167 8.22 0.27 -13.05
CA GLN A 167 7.71 -1.08 -13.20
C GLN A 167 7.80 -1.51 -14.66
N SER A 168 8.49 -2.62 -14.89
CA SER A 168 8.47 -3.33 -16.17
C SER A 168 7.37 -4.38 -16.13
N THR A 169 6.53 -4.40 -17.16
CA THR A 169 5.32 -5.22 -17.27
C THR A 169 5.56 -6.65 -16.77
N ASN A 170 4.98 -6.96 -15.61
CA ASN A 170 4.94 -8.26 -14.94
C ASN A 170 6.28 -8.95 -14.62
N LYS A 171 7.43 -8.27 -14.74
CA LYS A 171 8.76 -8.90 -14.55
C LYS A 171 9.57 -8.31 -13.40
N SER A 172 9.72 -6.98 -13.37
CA SER A 172 10.60 -6.33 -12.41
C SER A 172 10.07 -4.97 -12.00
N THR A 173 10.10 -4.71 -10.70
CA THR A 173 9.83 -3.41 -10.11
C THR A 173 11.12 -2.89 -9.49
N ARG A 174 11.45 -1.64 -9.75
CA ARG A 174 12.60 -0.94 -9.17
C ARG A 174 12.13 0.34 -8.49
N GLU A 175 12.65 0.61 -7.31
CA GLU A 175 12.32 1.80 -6.53
C GLU A 175 13.61 2.47 -6.09
N PHE A 176 13.73 3.76 -6.36
CA PHE A 176 14.80 4.60 -5.86
C PHE A 176 14.22 5.56 -4.83
N ILE A 177 14.80 5.54 -3.64
CA ILE A 177 14.29 6.26 -2.48
C ILE A 177 15.36 7.24 -2.03
N TYR A 178 14.97 8.48 -1.81
CA TYR A 178 15.80 9.48 -1.19
C TYR A 178 15.03 10.15 -0.06
N SER A 179 15.60 10.20 1.14
CA SER A 179 15.04 10.93 2.27
C SER A 179 16.03 11.99 2.75
N THR A 180 15.53 13.19 3.01
CA THR A 180 16.34 14.28 3.57
C THR A 180 16.76 13.98 5.02
N HIS A 181 16.00 13.14 5.72
CA HIS A 181 16.38 12.66 7.05
C HIS A 181 17.63 11.77 6.92
N GLU A 182 18.73 12.21 7.51
CA GLU A 182 20.05 11.55 7.48
C GLU A 182 20.67 11.38 6.08
N ASN A 183 20.15 12.11 5.08
CA ASN A 183 20.52 11.94 3.67
C ASN A 183 20.49 10.45 3.25
N LEU A 184 19.38 9.78 3.55
CA LEU A 184 19.20 8.38 3.29
C LEU A 184 18.93 8.14 1.80
N LEU A 185 19.80 7.36 1.17
CA LEU A 185 19.60 6.84 -0.18
C LEU A 185 19.19 5.38 -0.07
N GLY A 186 18.23 4.96 -0.88
CA GLY A 186 17.70 3.62 -0.91
C GLY A 186 17.45 3.14 -2.33
N PHE A 187 17.70 1.86 -2.55
CA PHE A 187 17.37 1.18 -3.78
C PHE A 187 16.66 -0.13 -3.44
N ARG A 188 15.50 -0.37 -4.05
CA ARG A 188 14.76 -1.61 -3.94
C ARG A 188 14.51 -2.20 -5.30
N THR A 189 14.55 -3.52 -5.38
CA THR A 189 14.19 -4.26 -6.58
C THR A 189 13.43 -5.51 -6.20
N LEU A 190 12.38 -5.82 -6.95
CA LEU A 190 11.68 -7.10 -6.90
C LEU A 190 11.64 -7.67 -8.32
N TYR A 191 11.96 -8.95 -8.43
CA TYR A 191 11.95 -9.71 -9.67
C TYR A 191 11.01 -10.91 -9.52
N ASN A 192 10.04 -11.01 -10.42
CA ASN A 192 9.15 -12.16 -10.52
C ASN A 192 9.85 -13.22 -11.38
N VAL A 193 10.30 -14.30 -10.75
CA VAL A 193 11.14 -15.32 -11.37
C VAL A 193 10.31 -16.28 -12.21
N ALA A 194 9.20 -16.76 -11.66
CA ALA A 194 8.39 -17.79 -12.31
C ALA A 194 6.92 -17.70 -11.90
N GLU A 195 6.05 -17.94 -12.88
CA GLU A 195 4.63 -18.18 -12.70
C GLU A 195 4.31 -19.53 -13.33
N TRP A 196 3.97 -20.51 -12.49
CA TRP A 196 3.56 -21.82 -12.94
C TRP A 196 2.04 -21.87 -12.96
N THR A 197 1.49 -21.92 -14.17
CA THR A 197 0.06 -22.14 -14.41
C THR A 197 -0.11 -23.56 -14.93
N ASN A 198 -0.83 -24.40 -14.17
CA ASN A 198 -1.23 -25.70 -14.68
C ASN A 198 -2.43 -25.50 -15.62
N GLU A 199 -2.34 -26.03 -16.83
CA GLU A 199 -3.42 -26.00 -17.81
C GLU A 199 -4.66 -26.71 -17.22
N GLY A 200 -5.66 -25.94 -16.81
CA GLY A 200 -6.92 -26.44 -16.24
C GLY A 200 -7.42 -25.71 -14.99
N GLU A 201 -6.55 -25.02 -14.24
CA GLU A 201 -6.95 -24.33 -12.99
C GLU A 201 -6.53 -22.86 -13.00
N SER A 202 -7.44 -21.99 -13.44
CA SER A 202 -7.18 -20.57 -13.71
C SER A 202 -7.23 -19.63 -12.50
N GLN A 203 -7.56 -20.13 -11.30
CA GLN A 203 -7.82 -19.26 -10.16
C GLN A 203 -6.58 -18.96 -9.29
N PHE A 204 -5.61 -19.89 -9.17
CA PHE A 204 -4.49 -19.73 -8.22
C PHE A 204 -3.15 -20.30 -8.73
N PRO A 205 -2.36 -19.54 -9.49
CA PRO A 205 -1.03 -19.95 -9.94
C PRO A 205 0.01 -19.99 -8.81
N SER A 206 0.95 -20.93 -8.90
CA SER A 206 2.14 -20.93 -8.05
C SER A 206 3.13 -19.88 -8.55
N LYS A 207 3.73 -19.10 -7.65
CA LYS A 207 4.59 -17.96 -8.02
C LYS A 207 5.85 -17.88 -7.15
N LEU A 208 6.96 -17.51 -7.77
CA LEU A 208 8.23 -17.21 -7.11
C LEU A 208 8.64 -15.77 -7.41
N ALA A 209 8.86 -14.99 -6.35
CA ALA A 209 9.45 -13.65 -6.44
C ALA A 209 10.68 -13.56 -5.54
N ALA A 210 11.70 -12.86 -5.99
CA ALA A 210 12.91 -12.58 -5.24
C ALA A 210 13.25 -11.10 -5.34
N GLY A 211 13.73 -10.51 -4.25
CA GLY A 211 14.06 -9.10 -4.24
C GLY A 211 15.12 -8.74 -3.23
N LEU A 212 15.56 -7.50 -3.34
CA LEU A 212 16.65 -6.93 -2.57
C LEU A 212 16.37 -5.47 -2.31
N GLU A 213 16.73 -5.01 -1.11
CA GLU A 213 16.82 -3.61 -0.77
C GLU A 213 18.19 -3.27 -0.20
N VAL A 214 18.70 -2.09 -0.58
CA VAL A 214 19.96 -1.55 -0.10
C VAL A 214 19.70 -0.09 0.30
N TYR A 215 20.16 0.29 1.48
CA TYR A 215 20.14 1.66 1.95
C TYR A 215 21.53 2.11 2.36
N PHE A 216 21.75 3.42 2.25
CA PHE A 216 22.95 4.07 2.70
C PHE A 216 22.57 5.42 3.31
N ALA A 217 22.78 5.56 4.61
CA ALA A 217 22.60 6.83 5.32
C ALA A 217 23.91 7.62 5.26
N ALA A 218 23.98 8.66 4.41
CA ALA A 218 25.22 9.40 4.20
C ALA A 218 25.69 10.13 5.48
N SER A 219 24.76 10.65 6.29
CA SER A 219 25.09 11.33 7.54
C SER A 219 25.68 10.40 8.60
N LYS A 220 25.19 9.16 8.69
CA LYS A 220 25.68 8.16 9.66
C LYS A 220 26.74 7.21 9.09
N LYS A 221 27.01 7.27 7.78
CA LYS A 221 27.88 6.34 7.04
C LYS A 221 27.52 4.88 7.30
N SER A 222 26.23 4.58 7.40
CA SER A 222 25.73 3.25 7.73
C SER A 222 25.02 2.64 6.52
N PRO A 223 25.53 1.53 5.97
CA PRO A 223 24.82 0.75 4.96
C PRO A 223 23.85 -0.25 5.61
N GLY A 224 22.73 -0.51 4.94
CA GLY A 224 21.80 -1.58 5.27
C GLY A 224 21.46 -2.38 4.02
N ILE A 225 21.37 -3.70 4.13
CA ILE A 225 20.98 -4.58 3.03
C ILE A 225 19.98 -5.62 3.55
N SER A 226 18.98 -5.92 2.74
CA SER A 226 18.05 -7.01 3.01
C SER A 226 17.70 -7.72 1.71
N ILE A 227 17.56 -9.04 1.80
CA ILE A 227 17.22 -9.93 0.69
C ILE A 227 16.04 -10.75 1.15
N ALA A 228 15.02 -10.82 0.30
CA ALA A 228 13.82 -11.57 0.61
C ALA A 228 13.31 -12.29 -0.63
N SER A 229 12.79 -13.49 -0.42
CA SER A 229 12.09 -14.27 -1.44
C SER A 229 10.71 -14.64 -0.95
N ARG A 230 9.77 -14.73 -1.88
CA ARG A 230 8.39 -15.11 -1.62
C ARG A 230 7.99 -16.23 -2.56
N VAL A 231 7.47 -17.30 -1.97
CA VAL A 231 6.91 -18.44 -2.69
C VAL A 231 5.43 -18.53 -2.37
N PHE A 232 4.59 -18.46 -3.39
CA PHE A 232 3.20 -18.88 -3.29
C PHE A 232 3.09 -20.28 -3.88
N LEU A 233 2.80 -21.24 -3.01
CA LEU A 233 2.56 -22.62 -3.39
C LEU A 233 1.09 -22.95 -3.13
N LYS A 234 0.41 -23.53 -4.13
CA LYS A 234 -0.90 -24.15 -3.91
C LYS A 234 -0.67 -25.52 -3.26
N ILE A 235 -1.15 -25.70 -2.03
CA ILE A 235 -1.17 -27.00 -1.36
C ILE A 235 -2.57 -27.59 -1.56
N LEU A 236 -2.66 -28.70 -2.30
CA LEU A 236 -3.91 -29.45 -2.44
C LEU A 236 -4.08 -30.33 -1.20
N ILE A 237 -4.84 -29.88 -0.21
CA ILE A 237 -5.23 -30.72 0.94
C ILE A 237 -6.41 -31.57 0.48
N GLN A 238 -6.13 -32.76 -0.04
CA GLN A 238 -7.15 -33.75 -0.31
C GLN A 238 -7.53 -34.40 1.03
N PHE A 239 -8.62 -33.95 1.66
CA PHE A 239 -9.19 -34.63 2.82
C PHE A 239 -9.69 -36.02 2.39
N LEU A 240 -8.86 -37.04 2.58
CA LEU A 240 -9.24 -38.43 2.46
C LEU A 240 -10.15 -38.77 3.66
N PHE A 241 -11.45 -38.50 3.52
CA PHE A 241 -12.45 -39.04 4.45
C PHE A 241 -12.50 -40.57 4.26
N LEU A 242 -11.70 -41.30 5.04
CA LEU A 242 -11.83 -42.74 5.17
C LEU A 242 -13.14 -43.02 5.92
N ARG A 243 -14.22 -43.21 5.17
CA ARG A 243 -15.51 -43.63 5.71
C ARG A 243 -15.40 -45.12 6.03
N PHE A 244 -14.97 -45.46 7.25
CA PHE A 244 -15.09 -46.82 7.78
C PHE A 244 -16.57 -47.18 7.86
N ARG A 245 -17.05 -47.98 6.90
CA ARG A 245 -18.34 -48.64 6.97
C ARG A 245 -18.12 -49.90 7.81
N LEU A 246 -18.49 -49.82 9.09
CA LEU A 246 -18.64 -51.00 9.95
C LEU A 246 -19.95 -51.69 9.53
N ASP A 247 -19.83 -52.72 8.69
CA ASP A 247 -20.90 -53.69 8.49
C ASP A 247 -20.93 -54.60 9.73
N ILE A 248 -21.83 -54.30 10.67
CA ILE A 248 -22.21 -55.23 11.73
C ILE A 248 -23.28 -56.14 11.15
N GLY A 249 -22.86 -57.33 10.71
CA GLY A 249 -23.75 -58.45 10.45
C GLY A 249 -23.72 -59.41 11.64
N LEU A 250 -24.74 -59.30 12.49
CA LEU A 250 -25.43 -60.35 13.27
C LEU A 250 -26.26 -59.71 14.39
#